data_AF-A0A918NH69-F1
#
_entry.id   AF-A0A918NH69-F1
#
_cell.length_a   1.000
_cell.length_b   1.000
_cell.length_c   1.000
_cell.angle_alpha   90.00
_cell.angle_beta   90.00
_cell.angle_gamma   90.00
#
_symmetry.space_group_name_H-M   'P 1'
#
loop_
_entity.id
_entity.type
_entity.pdbx_description
1 polymer ?
#
loop_
_entity_poly.entity_id
_entity_poly.type
_entity_poly.pdbx_seq_one_letter_code
_entity_poly.pdbx_strand_id
1 'polypeptide(L)'
;MRVDGDIRSAGPLFSDPTVHPDRLLTLDRHIRRQAMARSAQAGQQQPSLGGFLSINIAPIWLTRLQGHDASPTLQLIEALSIDPSRVVIEVTETGADLTVLKQVIRAYRDRGIGIAIDDFGAGEAHLDRVIDLEPDLVKLDMKLFKRAYRGEGLAREVVEALSRLAERTGFQLVIEGVETESELAYAMETGARLVQGFLLARPEPDFLDTHALSPHIERVRRQVFHHQVDIHRRQGRLAQRIQSVAGQLRDLIEHRSDTALVGLGVPCDAILRCFVTNTEGQQLSPNYDAHQGKLQPQPLVEPRNWSWRPYFAEIVAGFDFNPDTLGHSRPYMDVNSSRLVQTYGLPLSNNRILLIDVVSSDTADAQDARARFA
;
A
#
# COMPACT_ATOMS: atom_id res chain seq x y z
N MET A 1 6.34 3.74 -33.34
CA MET A 1 6.18 3.87 -34.81
C MET A 1 7.21 4.86 -35.33
N ARG A 2 7.77 4.64 -36.52
CA ARG A 2 8.61 5.65 -37.18
C ARG A 2 7.73 6.63 -37.95
N VAL A 3 7.77 7.90 -37.59
CA VAL A 3 7.06 9.00 -38.26
C VAL A 3 8.10 10.07 -38.56
N ASP A 4 8.32 10.35 -39.85
CA ASP A 4 9.31 11.32 -40.33
C ASP A 4 10.75 11.08 -39.82
N GLY A 5 11.11 9.81 -39.63
CA GLY A 5 12.43 9.40 -39.11
C GLY A 5 12.49 9.24 -37.59
N ASP A 6 11.57 9.87 -36.85
CA ASP A 6 11.50 9.81 -35.39
C ASP A 6 10.69 8.63 -34.88
N ILE A 7 11.11 8.05 -33.74
CA ILE A 7 10.33 7.03 -33.03
C ILE A 7 9.30 7.74 -32.14
N ARG A 8 8.01 7.53 -32.41
CA ARG A 8 6.89 8.05 -31.64
C ARG A 8 6.04 6.93 -31.05
N SER A 9 5.40 7.19 -29.91
CA SER A 9 4.44 6.26 -29.29
C SER A 9 3.27 5.98 -30.23
N ALA A 10 2.83 4.72 -30.28
CA ALA A 10 1.61 4.32 -30.98
C ALA A 10 0.34 4.51 -30.13
N GLY A 11 0.47 4.92 -28.85
CA GLY A 11 -0.67 5.08 -27.93
C GLY A 11 -1.82 5.95 -28.50
N PRO A 12 -1.54 7.12 -29.09
CA PRO A 12 -2.59 7.95 -29.70
C PRO A 12 -3.34 7.23 -30.82
N LEU A 13 -2.68 6.36 -31.60
CA LEU A 13 -3.32 5.57 -32.65
C LEU A 13 -4.28 4.53 -32.07
N PHE A 14 -3.91 3.86 -30.98
CA PHE A 14 -4.76 2.87 -30.32
C PHE A 14 -5.94 3.49 -29.55
N SER A 15 -5.89 4.81 -29.31
CA SER A 15 -6.95 5.56 -28.63
C SER A 15 -7.84 6.35 -29.61
N ASP A 16 -7.53 6.33 -30.91
CA ASP A 16 -8.24 7.09 -31.93
C ASP A 16 -9.53 6.35 -32.36
N PRO A 17 -10.73 6.88 -32.05
CA PRO A 17 -11.99 6.23 -32.37
C PRO A 17 -12.30 6.19 -33.88
N THR A 18 -11.56 6.95 -34.70
CA THR A 18 -11.74 6.99 -36.16
C THR A 18 -11.05 5.81 -36.87
N VAL A 19 -10.15 5.11 -36.19
CA VAL A 19 -9.41 3.99 -36.78
C VAL A 19 -10.23 2.71 -36.66
N HIS A 20 -10.41 2.01 -37.78
CA HIS A 20 -11.19 0.77 -37.82
C HIS A 20 -10.59 -0.29 -36.86
N PRO A 21 -11.39 -0.91 -35.98
CA PRO A 21 -10.91 -1.86 -34.98
C PRO A 21 -10.10 -3.04 -35.54
N ASP A 22 -10.45 -3.55 -36.72
CA ASP A 22 -9.71 -4.67 -37.34
C ASP A 22 -8.28 -4.28 -37.73
N ARG A 23 -8.05 -3.02 -38.09
CA ARG A 23 -6.71 -2.50 -38.38
C ARG A 23 -5.89 -2.40 -37.10
N LEU A 24 -6.50 -1.92 -36.01
CA LEU A 24 -5.86 -1.87 -34.70
C LEU A 24 -5.53 -3.27 -34.18
N LEU A 25 -6.44 -4.24 -34.33
CA LEU A 25 -6.20 -5.63 -33.95
C LEU A 25 -5.07 -6.28 -34.76
N THR A 26 -5.01 -6.01 -36.06
CA THR A 26 -3.93 -6.50 -36.93
C THR A 26 -2.59 -5.92 -36.51
N LEU A 27 -2.54 -4.62 -36.20
CA LEU A 27 -1.34 -3.94 -35.73
C LEU A 27 -0.91 -4.45 -34.35
N ASP A 28 -1.82 -4.59 -33.40
CA ASP A 28 -1.57 -5.17 -32.08
C ASP A 28 -0.94 -6.56 -32.19
N ARG A 29 -1.55 -7.47 -32.96
CA ARG A 29 -1.03 -8.82 -33.19
C ARG A 29 0.37 -8.81 -33.80
N HIS A 30 0.62 -7.87 -34.72
CA HIS A 30 1.93 -7.74 -35.34
C HIS A 30 3.00 -7.29 -34.34
N ILE A 31 2.72 -6.26 -33.54
CA ILE A 31 3.63 -5.75 -32.50
C ILE A 31 3.87 -6.82 -31.44
N ARG A 32 2.80 -7.47 -30.96
CA ARG A 32 2.87 -8.54 -29.95
C ARG A 32 3.75 -9.69 -30.41
N ARG A 33 3.58 -10.16 -31.66
CA ARG A 33 4.42 -11.23 -32.22
C ARG A 33 5.90 -10.83 -32.25
N GLN A 34 6.22 -9.59 -32.63
CA GLN A 34 7.60 -9.11 -32.62
C GLN A 34 8.18 -9.08 -31.20
N ALA A 35 7.44 -8.54 -30.23
CA ALA A 35 7.86 -8.45 -28.84
C ALA A 35 8.07 -9.84 -28.21
N MET A 36 7.12 -10.75 -28.41
CA MET A 36 7.21 -12.13 -27.92
C MET A 36 8.37 -12.90 -28.54
N ALA A 37 8.57 -12.80 -29.86
CA ALA A 37 9.70 -13.45 -30.53
C ALA A 37 11.04 -12.95 -30.00
N ARG A 38 11.16 -11.63 -29.78
CA ARG A 38 12.36 -11.02 -29.21
C ARG A 38 12.61 -11.46 -27.76
N SER A 39 11.56 -11.53 -26.95
CA SER A 39 11.65 -12.04 -25.57
C SER A 39 12.07 -13.51 -25.53
N ALA A 40 11.49 -14.36 -26.38
CA ALA A 40 11.86 -15.77 -26.50
C ALA A 40 13.33 -15.94 -26.89
N GLN A 41 13.81 -15.18 -27.89
CA GLN A 41 15.20 -15.20 -28.31
C GLN A 41 16.16 -14.80 -27.19
N ALA A 42 15.84 -13.73 -26.44
CA ALA A 42 16.67 -13.30 -25.32
C ALA A 42 16.72 -14.35 -24.19
N GLY A 43 15.57 -14.97 -23.87
CA GLY A 43 15.52 -16.04 -22.88
C GLY A 43 16.32 -17.28 -23.28
N GLN A 44 16.38 -17.61 -24.58
CA GLN A 44 17.23 -18.70 -25.08
C GLN A 44 18.72 -18.37 -25.03
N GLN A 45 19.09 -17.13 -25.35
CA GLN A 45 20.49 -16.68 -25.31
C GLN A 45 21.03 -16.55 -23.88
N GLN A 46 20.16 -16.20 -22.94
CA GLN A 46 20.50 -16.04 -21.53
C GLN A 46 19.43 -16.73 -20.65
N PRO A 47 19.55 -18.06 -20.42
CA PRO A 47 18.57 -18.81 -19.62
C PRO A 47 18.44 -18.31 -18.17
N SER A 48 19.48 -17.66 -17.65
CA SER A 48 19.49 -17.02 -16.33
C SER A 48 18.89 -15.60 -16.32
N LEU A 49 18.45 -15.08 -17.47
CA LEU A 49 17.81 -13.78 -17.58
C LEU A 49 16.50 -13.83 -16.80
N GLY A 50 16.50 -13.21 -15.61
CA GLY A 50 15.31 -13.03 -14.79
C GLY A 50 14.29 -12.09 -15.45
N GLY A 51 13.05 -12.13 -14.96
CA GLY A 51 11.97 -11.24 -15.40
C GLY A 51 10.92 -11.90 -16.28
N PHE A 52 9.85 -11.14 -16.53
CA PHE A 52 8.66 -11.57 -17.26
C PHE A 52 8.32 -10.59 -18.38
N LEU A 53 7.60 -11.07 -19.38
CA LEU A 53 7.02 -10.29 -20.45
C LEU A 53 5.62 -9.85 -20.03
N SER A 54 5.42 -8.55 -19.87
CA SER A 54 4.10 -7.98 -19.64
C SER A 54 3.42 -7.59 -20.96
N ILE A 55 2.16 -7.96 -21.13
CA ILE A 55 1.39 -7.75 -22.36
C ILE A 55 0.05 -7.12 -22.03
N ASN A 56 -0.13 -5.89 -22.51
CA ASN A 56 -1.43 -5.22 -22.50
C ASN A 56 -2.41 -5.90 -23.46
N ILE A 57 -3.60 -6.25 -22.95
CA ILE A 57 -4.71 -6.73 -23.77
C ILE A 57 -5.90 -5.79 -23.61
N ALA A 58 -6.23 -5.07 -24.68
CA ALA A 58 -7.42 -4.23 -24.69
C ALA A 58 -8.69 -5.10 -24.51
N PRO A 59 -9.63 -4.70 -23.63
CA PRO A 59 -10.83 -5.49 -23.34
C PRO A 59 -11.71 -5.78 -24.59
N ILE A 60 -11.71 -4.87 -25.57
CA ILE A 60 -12.40 -5.06 -26.87
C ILE A 60 -11.88 -6.25 -27.68
N TRP A 61 -10.66 -6.71 -27.42
CA TRP A 61 -10.12 -7.91 -28.08
C TRP A 61 -10.62 -9.19 -27.44
N LEU A 62 -10.98 -9.14 -26.16
CA LEU A 62 -11.51 -10.29 -25.41
C LEU A 62 -12.92 -10.65 -25.88
N THR A 63 -13.76 -9.66 -26.19
CA THR A 63 -15.12 -9.88 -26.71
C THR A 63 -15.14 -10.48 -28.11
N ARG A 64 -14.01 -10.45 -28.83
CA ARG A 64 -13.86 -11.04 -30.17
C ARG A 64 -13.33 -12.47 -30.16
N LEU A 65 -13.00 -13.01 -28.98
CA LEU A 65 -12.70 -14.43 -28.84
C LEU A 65 -14.02 -15.20 -28.92
N GLN A 66 -14.18 -16.02 -29.97
CA GLN A 66 -15.33 -16.91 -30.10
C GLN A 66 -14.94 -18.33 -29.69
N GLY A 67 -15.71 -18.94 -28.78
CA GLY A 67 -15.52 -20.32 -28.36
C GLY A 67 -14.26 -20.57 -27.52
N HIS A 68 -13.90 -21.85 -27.35
CA HIS A 68 -12.66 -22.30 -26.69
C HIS A 68 -11.42 -22.18 -27.59
N ASP A 69 -11.55 -21.57 -28.78
CA ASP A 69 -10.45 -21.46 -29.72
C ASP A 69 -9.33 -20.59 -29.13
N ALA A 70 -8.17 -21.24 -29.00
CA ALA A 70 -7.01 -20.79 -28.25
C ALA A 70 -6.73 -19.31 -28.49
N SER A 71 -6.72 -18.52 -27.41
CA SER A 71 -6.32 -17.11 -27.45
C SER A 71 -5.09 -16.96 -28.37
N PRO A 72 -5.07 -15.99 -29.31
CA PRO A 72 -3.92 -15.78 -30.19
C PRO A 72 -2.61 -15.59 -29.42
N THR A 73 -2.69 -15.07 -28.19
CA THR A 73 -1.53 -14.98 -27.29
C THR A 73 -1.06 -16.36 -26.86
N LEU A 74 -1.96 -17.27 -26.49
CA LEU A 74 -1.61 -18.65 -26.13
C LEU A 74 -0.96 -19.39 -27.29
N GLN A 75 -1.53 -19.25 -28.49
CA GLN A 75 -0.95 -19.85 -29.71
C GLN A 75 0.48 -19.35 -29.96
N LEU A 76 0.74 -18.05 -29.73
CA LEU A 76 2.07 -17.47 -29.84
C LEU A 76 3.03 -17.96 -28.75
N ILE A 77 2.56 -18.12 -27.51
CA ILE A 77 3.36 -18.67 -26.41
C ILE A 77 3.82 -20.09 -26.77
N GLU A 78 2.90 -20.94 -27.23
CA GLU A 78 3.19 -22.30 -27.66
C GLU A 78 4.15 -22.33 -28.87
N ALA A 79 3.83 -21.58 -29.93
CA ALA A 79 4.63 -21.56 -31.16
C ALA A 79 6.06 -21.03 -30.96
N LEU A 80 6.26 -20.12 -30.00
CA LEU A 80 7.57 -19.56 -29.66
C LEU A 80 8.25 -20.29 -28.51
N SER A 81 7.61 -21.31 -27.94
CA SER A 81 8.09 -22.06 -26.77
C SER A 81 8.47 -21.13 -25.61
N ILE A 82 7.65 -20.10 -25.36
CA ILE A 82 7.80 -19.22 -24.21
C ILE A 82 7.28 -19.94 -22.98
N ASP A 83 8.03 -19.89 -21.88
CA ASP A 83 7.53 -20.34 -20.57
C ASP A 83 6.33 -19.47 -20.15
N PRO A 84 5.12 -20.03 -20.01
CA PRO A 84 3.95 -19.26 -19.65
C PRO A 84 4.07 -18.52 -18.31
N SER A 85 4.83 -19.07 -17.35
CA SER A 85 5.08 -18.46 -16.02
C SER A 85 5.85 -17.14 -16.10
N ARG A 86 6.45 -16.86 -17.26
CA ARG A 86 7.17 -15.62 -17.56
C ARG A 86 6.33 -14.64 -18.35
N VAL A 87 5.03 -14.87 -18.49
CA VAL A 87 4.10 -13.94 -19.16
C VAL A 87 3.11 -13.40 -18.16
N VAL A 88 2.89 -12.09 -18.21
CA VAL A 88 1.86 -11.39 -17.45
C VAL A 88 0.93 -10.69 -18.43
N ILE A 89 -0.37 -10.88 -18.25
CA ILE A 89 -1.40 -10.18 -19.01
C ILE A 89 -1.92 -9.00 -18.19
N GLU A 90 -1.74 -7.80 -18.73
CA GLU A 90 -2.30 -6.56 -18.18
C GLU A 90 -3.71 -6.37 -18.72
N VAL A 91 -4.68 -6.29 -17.79
CA VAL A 91 -6.08 -6.02 -18.08
C VAL A 91 -6.45 -4.64 -17.55
N THR A 92 -6.98 -3.79 -18.43
CA THR A 92 -7.44 -2.45 -18.07
C THR A 92 -8.93 -2.45 -17.68
N GLU A 93 -9.33 -1.37 -17.02
CA GLU A 93 -10.61 -1.21 -16.32
C GLU A 93 -11.84 -1.08 -17.24
N THR A 94 -11.68 -0.79 -18.53
CA THR A 94 -12.78 -0.26 -19.34
C THR A 94 -13.33 -1.25 -20.39
N GLY A 95 -14.63 -1.53 -20.33
CA GLY A 95 -15.41 -1.93 -21.51
C GLY A 95 -15.59 -3.43 -21.84
N ALA A 96 -15.20 -4.37 -20.97
CA ALA A 96 -15.56 -5.79 -21.15
C ALA A 96 -16.57 -6.28 -20.10
N ASP A 97 -17.43 -7.21 -20.52
CA ASP A 97 -18.27 -8.02 -19.64
C ASP A 97 -17.38 -8.83 -18.68
N LEU A 98 -17.62 -8.66 -17.38
CA LEU A 98 -16.85 -9.30 -16.32
C LEU A 98 -16.84 -10.84 -16.43
N THR A 99 -17.93 -11.44 -16.91
CA THR A 99 -18.05 -12.88 -17.11
C THR A 99 -17.07 -13.37 -18.17
N VAL A 100 -17.01 -12.67 -19.30
CA VAL A 100 -16.08 -12.97 -20.40
C VAL A 100 -14.65 -12.77 -19.93
N LEU A 101 -14.38 -11.68 -19.22
CA LEU A 101 -13.07 -11.37 -18.67
C LEU A 101 -12.59 -12.48 -17.70
N LYS A 102 -13.45 -12.93 -16.78
CA LYS A 102 -13.16 -14.03 -15.85
C LYS A 102 -12.86 -15.34 -16.58
N GLN A 103 -13.61 -15.67 -17.65
CA GLN A 103 -13.35 -16.88 -18.44
C GLN A 103 -11.98 -16.84 -19.12
N VAL A 104 -11.63 -15.71 -19.74
CA VAL A 104 -10.33 -15.56 -20.41
C VAL A 104 -9.18 -15.58 -19.40
N ILE A 105 -9.33 -14.90 -18.27
CA ILE A 105 -8.34 -14.90 -17.19
C ILE A 105 -8.11 -16.32 -16.66
N ARG A 106 -9.17 -17.11 -16.45
CA ARG A 106 -9.04 -18.53 -16.06
C ARG A 106 -8.23 -19.32 -17.09
N ALA A 107 -8.53 -19.16 -18.38
CA ALA A 107 -7.81 -19.86 -19.44
C ALA A 107 -6.30 -19.53 -19.49
N TYR A 108 -5.91 -18.30 -19.12
CA TYR A 108 -4.52 -17.90 -18.96
C TYR A 108 -3.88 -18.51 -17.70
N ARG A 109 -4.57 -18.42 -16.55
CA ARG A 109 -4.09 -18.98 -15.28
C ARG A 109 -3.91 -20.49 -15.31
N ASP A 110 -4.81 -21.22 -15.96
CA ASP A 110 -4.71 -22.68 -16.11
C ASP A 110 -3.42 -23.10 -16.85
N ARG A 111 -2.77 -22.17 -17.55
CA ARG A 111 -1.47 -22.37 -18.23
C ARG A 111 -0.30 -21.78 -17.46
N GLY A 112 -0.51 -21.21 -16.27
CA GLY A 112 0.52 -20.59 -15.44
C GLY A 112 0.85 -19.13 -15.79
N ILE A 113 0.03 -18.46 -16.60
CA ILE A 113 0.23 -17.06 -16.99
C ILE A 113 -0.28 -16.13 -15.88
N GLY A 114 0.53 -15.15 -15.50
CA GLY A 114 0.19 -14.16 -14.49
C GLY A 114 -0.79 -13.09 -14.99
N ILE A 115 -1.53 -12.49 -14.07
CA ILE A 115 -2.55 -11.48 -14.36
C ILE A 115 -2.22 -10.20 -13.59
N ALA A 116 -2.22 -9.08 -14.31
CA ALA A 116 -2.04 -7.76 -13.75
C ALA A 116 -3.28 -6.89 -13.97
N ILE A 117 -3.72 -6.19 -12.92
CA ILE A 117 -4.64 -5.05 -13.09
C ILE A 117 -3.80 -3.81 -13.38
N ASP A 118 -4.10 -3.13 -14.49
CA ASP A 118 -3.41 -1.91 -14.89
C ASP A 118 -4.18 -0.64 -14.53
N ASP A 119 -3.48 0.48 -14.36
CA ASP A 119 -4.02 1.81 -14.04
C ASP A 119 -4.90 1.88 -12.76
N PHE A 120 -4.59 1.07 -11.74
CA PHE A 120 -5.36 1.07 -10.49
C PHE A 120 -5.35 2.45 -9.83
N GLY A 121 -6.55 3.04 -9.67
CA GLY A 121 -6.76 4.37 -9.11
C GLY A 121 -7.02 5.47 -10.14
N ALA A 122 -6.96 5.17 -11.45
CA ALA A 122 -7.30 6.10 -12.51
C ALA A 122 -8.82 6.12 -12.80
N GLY A 123 -9.61 6.88 -12.03
CA GLY A 123 -11.04 7.04 -12.27
C GLY A 123 -11.91 5.99 -11.57
N GLU A 124 -12.73 5.23 -12.32
CA GLU A 124 -13.67 4.20 -11.82
C GLU A 124 -12.94 2.87 -11.47
N ALA A 125 -11.77 2.97 -10.86
CA ALA A 125 -10.96 1.83 -10.44
C ALA A 125 -11.58 1.14 -9.24
N HIS A 126 -12.36 0.10 -9.48
CA HIS A 126 -13.13 -0.58 -8.43
C HIS A 126 -12.31 -1.70 -7.77
N LEU A 127 -12.21 -1.63 -6.44
CA LEU A 127 -11.73 -2.72 -5.57
C LEU A 127 -12.39 -4.07 -5.92
N ASP A 128 -13.62 -4.03 -6.41
CA ASP A 128 -14.37 -5.19 -6.91
C ASP A 128 -13.58 -6.02 -7.92
N ARG A 129 -12.75 -5.42 -8.79
CA ARG A 129 -11.91 -6.18 -9.73
C ARG A 129 -10.77 -6.91 -9.04
N VAL A 130 -10.16 -6.34 -8.01
CA VAL A 130 -9.15 -7.04 -7.22
C VAL A 130 -9.78 -8.26 -6.56
N ILE A 131 -11.00 -8.12 -6.06
CA ILE A 131 -11.78 -9.20 -5.45
C ILE A 131 -12.15 -10.27 -6.49
N ASP A 132 -12.67 -9.83 -7.64
CA ASP A 132 -13.23 -10.72 -8.66
C ASP A 132 -12.18 -11.43 -9.50
N LEU A 133 -11.03 -10.77 -9.71
CA LEU A 133 -9.97 -11.26 -10.58
C LEU A 133 -8.81 -11.85 -9.79
N GLU A 134 -8.63 -11.57 -8.49
CA GLU A 134 -7.54 -12.10 -7.66
C GLU A 134 -6.17 -12.01 -8.36
N PRO A 135 -5.72 -10.82 -8.79
CA PRO A 135 -4.57 -10.67 -9.67
C PRO A 135 -3.24 -11.05 -9.00
N ASP A 136 -2.23 -11.36 -9.81
CA ASP A 136 -0.85 -11.58 -9.35
C ASP A 136 -0.12 -10.24 -9.17
N LEU A 137 -0.49 -9.23 -9.95
CA LEU A 137 0.06 -7.88 -9.88
C LEU A 137 -1.04 -6.81 -9.90
N VAL A 138 -0.80 -5.71 -9.19
CA VAL A 138 -1.63 -4.50 -9.28
C VAL A 138 -0.69 -3.34 -9.58
N LYS A 139 -0.91 -2.67 -10.72
CA LYS A 139 -0.13 -1.52 -11.16
C LYS A 139 -0.85 -0.25 -10.72
N LEU A 140 -0.20 0.54 -9.88
CA LEU A 140 -0.73 1.78 -9.33
C LEU A 140 -0.58 2.90 -10.35
N ASP A 141 -1.69 3.58 -10.67
CA ASP A 141 -1.68 4.74 -11.55
C ASP A 141 -0.72 5.83 -11.03
N MET A 142 0.02 6.41 -11.97
CA MET A 142 1.00 7.45 -11.69
C MET A 142 0.36 8.66 -10.99
N LYS A 143 -0.87 9.09 -11.33
CA LYS A 143 -1.47 10.26 -10.67
C LYS A 143 -1.78 9.95 -9.21
N LEU A 144 -2.36 8.78 -8.91
CA LEU A 144 -2.60 8.37 -7.53
C LEU A 144 -1.28 8.29 -6.74
N PHE A 145 -0.25 7.68 -7.31
CA PHE A 145 1.09 7.62 -6.70
C PHE A 145 1.67 9.03 -6.42
N LYS A 146 1.65 9.94 -7.40
CA LYS A 146 2.20 11.30 -7.23
C LYS A 146 1.41 12.10 -6.19
N ARG A 147 0.08 11.94 -6.12
CA ARG A 147 -0.76 12.55 -5.08
C ARG A 147 -0.41 12.01 -3.69
N ALA A 148 -0.22 10.70 -3.57
CA ALA A 148 0.20 10.06 -2.33
C ALA A 148 1.58 10.55 -1.89
N TYR A 149 2.53 10.59 -2.82
CA TYR A 149 3.88 11.14 -2.61
C TYR A 149 3.82 12.58 -2.12
N ARG A 150 2.92 13.42 -2.66
CA ARG A 150 2.71 14.81 -2.24
C ARG A 150 1.86 14.97 -0.98
N GLY A 151 1.29 13.89 -0.45
CA GLY A 151 0.47 13.91 0.76
C GLY A 151 -0.86 14.64 0.54
N GLU A 152 -1.41 14.53 -0.66
CA GLU A 152 -2.64 15.22 -1.05
C GLU A 152 -3.88 14.42 -0.61
N GLY A 153 -4.63 14.97 0.34
CA GLY A 153 -5.88 14.37 0.82
C GLY A 153 -5.64 12.95 1.38
N LEU A 154 -6.49 12.00 0.98
CA LEU A 154 -6.43 10.60 1.42
C LEU A 154 -5.53 9.71 0.55
N ALA A 155 -4.81 10.28 -0.42
CA ALA A 155 -4.08 9.48 -1.41
C ALA A 155 -3.01 8.58 -0.77
N ARG A 156 -2.34 9.08 0.28
CA ARG A 156 -1.35 8.30 1.02
C ARG A 156 -1.97 7.11 1.74
N GLU A 157 -3.08 7.34 2.42
CA GLU A 157 -3.81 6.33 3.19
C GLU A 157 -4.38 5.24 2.28
N VAL A 158 -4.82 5.62 1.07
CA VAL A 158 -5.26 4.67 0.03
C VAL A 158 -4.11 3.80 -0.43
N VAL A 159 -2.94 4.38 -0.75
CA VAL A 159 -1.76 3.60 -1.16
C VAL A 159 -1.30 2.67 -0.03
N GLU A 160 -1.25 3.14 1.21
CA GLU A 160 -0.91 2.30 2.36
C GLU A 160 -1.94 1.17 2.59
N ALA A 161 -3.23 1.43 2.37
CA ALA A 161 -4.26 0.39 2.45
C ALA A 161 -4.08 -0.67 1.35
N LEU A 162 -3.75 -0.25 0.13
CA LEU A 162 -3.47 -1.16 -0.97
C LEU A 162 -2.22 -1.99 -0.70
N SER A 163 -1.16 -1.40 -0.15
CA SER A 163 0.04 -2.13 0.26
C SER A 163 -0.26 -3.21 1.29
N ARG A 164 -1.05 -2.89 2.32
CA ARG A 164 -1.49 -3.88 3.31
C ARG A 164 -2.38 -4.97 2.70
N LEU A 165 -3.19 -4.62 1.71
CA LEU A 165 -3.98 -5.60 0.97
C LEU A 165 -3.07 -6.53 0.19
N ALA A 166 -2.05 -6.00 -0.48
CA ALA A 166 -1.04 -6.76 -1.21
C ALA A 166 -0.34 -7.77 -0.29
N GLU A 167 0.12 -7.32 0.89
CA GLU A 167 0.75 -8.18 1.90
C GLU A 167 -0.16 -9.32 2.36
N ARG A 168 -1.46 -9.06 2.52
CA ARG A 168 -2.43 -10.05 3.02
C ARG A 168 -2.95 -11.00 1.96
N THR A 169 -3.00 -10.57 0.71
CA THR A 169 -3.58 -11.34 -0.41
C THR A 169 -2.52 -11.99 -1.30
N GLY A 170 -1.29 -11.51 -1.24
CA GLY A 170 -0.14 -12.07 -1.96
C GLY A 170 0.12 -11.46 -3.34
N PHE A 171 -0.73 -10.54 -3.83
CA PHE A 171 -0.43 -9.84 -5.08
C PHE A 171 0.76 -8.89 -4.91
N GLN A 172 1.46 -8.60 -6.00
CA GLN A 172 2.58 -7.67 -6.02
C GLN A 172 2.14 -6.28 -6.46
N LEU A 173 2.42 -5.27 -5.64
CA LEU A 173 2.20 -3.88 -6.03
C LEU A 173 3.32 -3.40 -6.95
N VAL A 174 2.95 -2.82 -8.08
CA VAL A 174 3.84 -2.16 -9.04
C VAL A 174 3.56 -0.66 -9.01
N ILE A 175 4.59 0.16 -8.79
CA ILE A 175 4.45 1.63 -8.86
C ILE A 175 4.99 2.13 -10.19
N GLU A 176 4.15 2.83 -10.93
CA GLU A 176 4.50 3.43 -12.22
C GLU A 176 4.75 4.94 -12.14
N GLY A 177 5.52 5.45 -13.11
CA GLY A 177 5.79 6.88 -13.26
C GLY A 177 6.78 7.45 -12.24
N VAL A 178 7.73 6.63 -11.78
CA VAL A 178 8.83 7.09 -10.90
C VAL A 178 9.91 7.82 -11.72
N GLU A 179 10.14 9.09 -11.40
CA GLU A 179 10.99 9.99 -12.17
C GLU A 179 12.11 10.61 -11.34
N THR A 180 12.03 10.56 -10.01
CA THR A 180 13.05 11.10 -9.09
C THR A 180 13.47 10.07 -8.04
N GLU A 181 14.67 10.22 -7.48
CA GLU A 181 15.13 9.36 -6.38
C GLU A 181 14.23 9.46 -5.14
N SER A 182 13.68 10.64 -4.87
CA SER A 182 12.70 10.86 -3.79
C SER A 182 11.41 10.08 -4.00
N GLU A 183 10.94 9.98 -5.25
CA GLU A 183 9.79 9.13 -5.60
C GLU A 183 10.14 7.64 -5.49
N LEU A 184 11.35 7.23 -5.89
CA LEU A 184 11.81 5.85 -5.74
C LEU A 184 11.91 5.46 -4.26
N ALA A 185 12.45 6.35 -3.42
CA ALA A 185 12.52 6.15 -1.98
C ALA A 185 11.12 5.97 -1.38
N TYR A 186 10.17 6.86 -1.73
CA TYR A 186 8.79 6.73 -1.29
C TYR A 186 8.13 5.43 -1.79
N ALA A 187 8.36 5.03 -3.05
CA ALA A 187 7.84 3.77 -3.59
C ALA A 187 8.37 2.54 -2.82
N MET A 188 9.62 2.57 -2.34
CA MET A 188 10.16 1.50 -1.47
C MET A 188 9.49 1.50 -0.10
N GLU A 189 9.16 2.67 0.46
CA GLU A 189 8.49 2.80 1.76
C GLU A 189 7.06 2.26 1.76
N THR A 190 6.37 2.31 0.62
CA THR A 190 5.03 1.73 0.50
C THR A 190 5.04 0.20 0.42
N GLY A 191 6.21 -0.45 0.37
CA GLY A 191 6.31 -1.90 0.21
C GLY A 191 6.05 -2.39 -1.22
N ALA A 192 6.09 -1.49 -2.21
CA ALA A 192 5.98 -1.88 -3.61
C ALA A 192 7.09 -2.87 -3.99
N ARG A 193 6.69 -3.94 -4.68
CA ARG A 193 7.62 -5.01 -5.07
C ARG A 193 8.38 -4.66 -6.35
N LEU A 194 7.70 -3.96 -7.27
CA LEU A 194 8.22 -3.56 -8.56
C LEU A 194 8.00 -2.05 -8.76
N VAL A 195 8.92 -1.42 -9.50
CA VAL A 195 8.87 0.02 -9.81
C VAL A 195 9.19 0.21 -11.29
N GLN A 196 8.45 1.10 -11.95
CA GLN A 196 8.65 1.48 -13.34
C GLN A 196 8.64 3.01 -13.47
N GLY A 197 9.56 3.55 -14.27
CA GLY A 197 9.56 4.97 -14.60
C GLY A 197 10.88 5.45 -15.19
N PHE A 198 10.89 6.70 -15.65
CA PHE A 198 12.02 7.27 -16.38
C PHE A 198 13.28 7.49 -15.54
N LEU A 199 13.18 7.46 -14.21
CA LEU A 199 14.37 7.40 -13.34
C LEU A 199 15.20 6.14 -13.63
N LEU A 200 14.52 5.02 -13.85
CA LEU A 200 15.16 3.72 -14.06
C LEU A 200 15.65 3.60 -15.49
N ALA A 201 14.72 3.74 -16.43
CA ALA A 201 14.99 3.67 -17.85
C ALA A 201 13.86 4.28 -18.66
N ARG A 202 14.20 4.87 -19.81
CA ARG A 202 13.21 5.19 -20.84
C ARG A 202 12.95 3.94 -21.69
N PRO A 203 11.79 3.85 -22.36
CA PRO A 203 11.52 2.77 -23.31
C PRO A 203 12.54 2.81 -24.46
N GLU A 204 13.29 1.73 -24.62
CA GLU A 204 14.31 1.57 -25.66
C GLU A 204 14.01 0.32 -26.52
N PRO A 205 14.49 0.26 -27.77
CA PRO A 205 14.32 -0.92 -28.61
C PRO A 205 15.03 -2.17 -28.07
N ASP A 206 16.15 -1.98 -27.37
CA ASP A 206 17.03 -3.04 -26.90
C ASP A 206 16.89 -3.26 -25.39
N PHE A 207 17.14 -4.50 -24.94
CA PHE A 207 17.10 -4.82 -23.52
C PHE A 207 18.32 -4.26 -22.80
N LEU A 208 18.09 -3.75 -21.60
CA LEU A 208 19.16 -3.32 -20.69
C LEU A 208 19.80 -4.53 -20.02
N ASP A 209 21.07 -4.38 -19.64
CA ASP A 209 21.72 -5.33 -18.74
C ASP A 209 20.98 -5.37 -17.39
N THR A 210 20.73 -6.58 -16.88
CA THR A 210 19.91 -6.80 -15.67
C THR A 210 20.51 -6.16 -14.41
N HIS A 211 21.81 -5.90 -14.41
CA HIS A 211 22.52 -5.33 -13.27
C HIS A 211 22.92 -3.85 -13.47
N ALA A 212 22.61 -3.26 -14.63
CA ALA A 212 22.98 -1.88 -14.96
C ALA A 212 22.60 -0.86 -13.87
N LEU A 213 21.46 -1.05 -13.21
CA LEU A 213 20.94 -0.14 -12.19
C LEU A 213 21.23 -0.59 -10.75
N SER A 214 21.81 -1.78 -10.54
CA SER A 214 21.97 -2.39 -9.21
C SER A 214 22.71 -1.47 -8.21
N PRO A 215 23.83 -0.79 -8.57
CA PRO A 215 24.53 0.10 -7.64
C PRO A 215 23.67 1.31 -7.21
N HIS A 216 22.91 1.88 -8.14
CA HIS A 216 22.04 3.02 -7.86
C HIS A 216 20.87 2.62 -6.94
N ILE A 217 20.21 1.50 -7.24
CA ILE A 217 19.11 0.97 -6.44
C ILE A 217 19.56 0.60 -5.02
N GLU A 218 20.72 -0.06 -4.88
CA GLU A 218 21.26 -0.44 -3.57
C GLU A 218 21.57 0.77 -2.68
N ARG A 219 22.06 1.87 -3.27
CA ARG A 219 22.29 3.12 -2.54
C ARG A 219 20.99 3.70 -2.01
N VAL A 220 19.96 3.85 -2.86
CA VAL A 220 18.65 4.40 -2.45
C VAL A 220 18.01 3.50 -1.38
N ARG A 221 18.03 2.18 -1.58
CA ARG A 221 17.52 1.20 -0.61
C ARG A 221 18.17 1.33 0.77
N ARG A 222 19.48 1.55 0.82
CA ARG A 222 20.21 1.76 2.09
C ARG A 222 19.80 3.05 2.78
N GLN A 223 19.60 4.13 2.02
CA GLN A 223 19.11 5.41 2.57
C GLN A 223 17.71 5.25 3.16
N VAL A 224 16.79 4.59 2.44
CA VAL A 224 15.44 4.28 2.93
C VAL A 224 15.50 3.44 4.20
N PHE A 225 16.31 2.38 4.24
CA PHE A 225 16.45 1.53 5.42
C PHE A 225 16.91 2.32 6.65
N HIS A 226 17.94 3.16 6.52
CA HIS A 226 18.41 3.97 7.65
C HIS A 226 17.35 4.98 8.11
N HIS A 227 16.62 5.58 7.17
CA HIS A 227 15.51 6.49 7.49
C HIS A 227 14.41 5.78 8.29
N GLN A 228 13.97 4.60 7.83
CA GLN A 228 12.99 3.79 8.53
C GLN A 228 13.46 3.40 9.93
N VAL A 229 14.73 3.00 10.08
CA VAL A 229 15.32 2.69 11.40
C VAL A 229 15.25 3.91 12.33
N ASP A 230 15.54 5.11 11.84
CA ASP A 230 15.48 6.33 12.66
C ASP A 230 14.05 6.71 13.06
N ILE A 231 13.06 6.50 12.19
CA ILE A 231 11.63 6.65 12.53
C ILE A 231 11.27 5.68 13.65
N HIS A 232 11.58 4.39 13.51
CA HIS A 232 11.27 3.38 14.53
C HIS A 232 12.00 3.64 15.86
N ARG A 233 13.23 4.19 15.83
CA ARG A 233 13.94 4.63 17.04
C ARG A 233 13.24 5.81 17.72
N ARG A 234 12.73 6.78 16.97
CA ARG A 234 11.96 7.92 17.51
C ARG A 234 10.66 7.41 18.17
N GLN A 235 9.92 6.56 17.48
CA GLN A 235 8.70 5.92 18.00
C GLN A 235 9.00 5.10 19.27
N GLY A 236 10.06 4.29 19.27
CA GLY A 236 10.49 3.51 20.45
C GLY A 236 10.83 4.39 21.66
N ARG A 237 11.52 5.52 21.46
CA ARG A 237 11.78 6.50 22.53
C ARG A 237 10.50 7.14 23.07
N LEU A 238 9.54 7.44 22.19
CA LEU A 238 8.23 7.95 22.62
C LEU A 238 7.50 6.89 23.44
N ALA A 239 7.41 5.65 22.97
CA ALA A 239 6.78 4.54 23.68
C ALA A 239 7.39 4.32 25.08
N GLN A 240 8.72 4.38 25.23
CA GLN A 240 9.39 4.30 26.53
C GLN A 240 8.99 5.45 27.48
N ARG A 241 8.87 6.68 26.96
CA ARG A 241 8.39 7.82 27.76
C ARG A 241 6.94 7.60 28.20
N ILE A 242 6.08 7.14 27.28
CA ILE A 242 4.69 6.83 27.59
C ILE A 242 4.58 5.71 28.63
N GLN A 243 5.40 4.66 28.55
CA GLN A 243 5.48 3.60 29.57
C GLN A 243 5.81 4.16 30.96
N SER A 244 6.83 5.01 31.05
CA SER A 244 7.20 5.65 32.33
C SER A 244 6.07 6.50 32.88
N VAL A 245 5.38 7.27 32.04
CA VAL A 245 4.26 8.12 32.46
C VAL A 245 3.06 7.28 32.87
N ALA A 246 2.70 6.25 32.10
CA ALA A 246 1.58 5.36 32.39
C ALA A 246 1.74 4.69 33.76
N GLY A 247 2.96 4.27 34.12
CA GLY A 247 3.25 3.74 35.46
C GLY A 247 2.95 4.74 36.58
N GLN A 248 3.38 6.00 36.42
CA GLN A 248 3.08 7.06 37.40
C GLN A 248 1.58 7.34 37.52
N LEU A 249 0.86 7.34 36.39
CA LEU A 249 -0.59 7.53 36.38
C LEU A 249 -1.31 6.36 37.05
N ARG A 250 -0.91 5.11 36.80
CA ARG A 250 -1.42 3.93 37.49
C ARG A 250 -1.23 4.06 38.99
N ASP A 251 -0.01 4.35 39.44
CA ASP A 251 0.29 4.45 40.86
C ASP A 251 -0.58 5.54 41.52
N LEU A 252 -0.77 6.67 40.86
CA LEU A 252 -1.63 7.76 41.35
C LEU A 252 -3.11 7.32 41.47
N ILE A 253 -3.64 6.61 40.47
CA ILE A 253 -5.03 6.14 40.45
C ILE A 253 -5.26 5.06 41.51
N GLU A 254 -4.30 4.15 41.70
CA GLU A 254 -4.42 3.03 42.64
C GLU A 254 -4.33 3.47 44.10
N HIS A 255 -3.49 4.46 44.40
CA HIS A 255 -3.35 4.99 45.76
C HIS A 255 -4.37 6.06 46.11
N ARG A 256 -5.06 6.63 45.12
CA ARG A 256 -6.09 7.67 45.30
C ARG A 256 -7.35 7.30 44.53
N SER A 257 -7.51 7.87 43.35
CA SER A 257 -8.63 7.67 42.43
C SER A 257 -8.29 8.32 41.09
N ASP A 258 -9.10 8.07 40.07
CA ASP A 258 -9.06 8.74 38.77
C ASP A 258 -9.17 10.27 38.89
N THR A 259 -9.93 10.79 39.86
CA THR A 259 -10.05 12.25 40.08
C THR A 259 -8.74 12.92 40.46
N ALA A 260 -7.71 12.18 40.90
CA ALA A 260 -6.38 12.73 41.14
C ALA A 260 -5.67 13.21 39.85
N LEU A 261 -6.18 12.82 38.67
CA LEU A 261 -5.70 13.32 37.39
C LEU A 261 -6.10 14.78 37.12
N VAL A 262 -7.13 15.31 37.79
CA VAL A 262 -7.62 16.67 37.56
C VAL A 262 -6.55 17.71 37.87
N GLY A 263 -6.19 18.51 36.87
CA GLY A 263 -5.18 19.56 36.99
C GLY A 263 -3.73 19.06 37.05
N LEU A 264 -3.51 17.75 36.92
CA LEU A 264 -2.17 17.18 36.82
C LEU A 264 -1.48 17.74 35.58
N GLY A 265 -0.23 18.19 35.73
CA GLY A 265 0.59 18.59 34.58
C GLY A 265 0.74 17.43 33.61
N VAL A 266 0.54 17.67 32.31
CA VAL A 266 0.64 16.64 31.28
C VAL A 266 2.10 16.16 31.22
N PRO A 267 2.40 14.91 31.62
CA PRO A 267 3.80 14.49 31.78
C PRO A 267 4.53 14.29 30.43
N CYS A 268 3.79 14.29 29.33
CA CYS A 268 4.30 14.19 27.97
C CYS A 268 3.35 14.90 27.00
N ASP A 269 3.84 15.90 26.25
CA ASP A 269 3.05 16.72 25.32
C ASP A 269 2.34 15.93 24.20
N ALA A 270 2.72 14.67 24.01
CA ALA A 270 2.07 13.78 23.06
C ALA A 270 0.75 13.19 23.60
N ILE A 271 0.52 13.19 24.92
CA ILE A 271 -0.72 12.68 25.51
C ILE A 271 -1.86 13.61 25.12
N LEU A 272 -2.87 13.04 24.44
CA LEU A 272 -4.11 13.73 24.10
C LEU A 272 -5.13 13.58 25.22
N ARG A 273 -5.31 12.36 25.74
CA ARG A 273 -6.27 12.08 26.81
C ARG A 273 -5.99 10.79 27.56
N CYS A 274 -6.55 10.69 28.76
CA CYS A 274 -6.56 9.47 29.57
C CYS A 274 -7.98 9.15 30.04
N PHE A 275 -8.33 7.87 30.18
CA PHE A 275 -9.59 7.44 30.78
C PHE A 275 -9.51 5.99 31.27
N VAL A 276 -10.43 5.61 32.16
CA VAL A 276 -10.47 4.28 32.78
C VAL A 276 -11.68 3.50 32.27
N THR A 277 -11.46 2.23 31.95
CA THR A 277 -12.50 1.25 31.57
C THR A 277 -12.42 0.02 32.47
N ASN A 278 -13.43 -0.86 32.43
CA ASN A 278 -13.27 -2.24 32.88
C ASN A 278 -12.74 -3.14 31.74
N THR A 279 -12.43 -4.40 32.04
CA THR A 279 -11.97 -5.39 31.05
C THR A 279 -13.00 -5.76 29.98
N GLU A 280 -14.26 -5.37 30.16
CA GLU A 280 -15.36 -5.54 29.18
C GLU A 280 -15.58 -4.26 28.33
N GLY A 281 -14.71 -3.26 28.50
CA GLY A 281 -14.72 -2.02 27.73
C GLY A 281 -15.70 -0.96 28.21
N GLN A 282 -16.47 -1.18 29.28
CA GLN A 282 -17.32 -0.15 29.86
C GLN A 282 -16.46 0.95 30.47
N GLN A 283 -16.66 2.18 30.03
CA GLN A 283 -15.97 3.34 30.57
C GLN A 283 -16.47 3.67 31.99
N LEU A 284 -15.50 3.81 32.91
CA LEU A 284 -15.75 4.03 34.34
C LEU A 284 -15.42 5.46 34.80
N SER A 285 -14.50 6.15 34.10
CA SER A 285 -14.13 7.54 34.42
C SER A 285 -14.54 8.52 33.31
N PRO A 286 -14.57 9.83 33.60
CA PRO A 286 -14.48 10.88 32.59
C PRO A 286 -13.27 10.68 31.66
N ASN A 287 -13.31 11.34 30.50
CA ASN A 287 -12.07 11.61 29.76
C ASN A 287 -11.30 12.72 30.46
N TYR A 288 -10.01 12.53 30.64
CA TYR A 288 -9.08 13.57 31.10
C TYR A 288 -8.28 14.05 29.90
N ASP A 289 -8.74 15.11 29.25
CA ASP A 289 -8.12 15.65 28.05
C ASP A 289 -6.98 16.60 28.41
N ALA A 290 -5.88 16.53 27.66
CA ALA A 290 -4.76 17.44 27.79
C ALA A 290 -5.12 18.81 27.20
N HIS A 291 -5.17 19.83 28.05
CA HIS A 291 -5.45 21.21 27.67
C HIS A 291 -4.53 22.17 28.43
N GLN A 292 -3.79 23.02 27.70
CA GLN A 292 -2.82 23.99 28.27
C GLN A 292 -1.82 23.33 29.25
N GLY A 293 -1.30 22.15 28.89
CA GLY A 293 -0.31 21.43 29.69
C GLY A 293 -0.86 20.81 30.98
N LYS A 294 -2.18 20.74 31.16
CA LYS A 294 -2.84 20.05 32.28
C LYS A 294 -3.95 19.12 31.81
N LEU A 295 -4.20 18.06 32.57
CA LEU A 295 -5.33 17.17 32.35
C LEU A 295 -6.62 17.78 32.93
N GLN A 296 -7.67 17.88 32.11
CA GLN A 296 -8.96 18.43 32.50
C GLN A 296 -10.08 17.41 32.23
N PRO A 297 -10.99 17.20 33.18
CA PRO A 297 -12.09 16.26 33.00
C PRO A 297 -13.12 16.79 31.99
N GLN A 298 -13.55 15.96 31.06
CA GLN A 298 -14.70 16.19 30.19
C GLN A 298 -15.92 15.44 30.74
N PRO A 299 -17.11 16.07 30.80
CA PRO A 299 -18.31 15.42 31.32
C PRO A 299 -18.60 14.07 30.65
N LEU A 300 -18.81 13.03 31.46
CA LEU A 300 -19.26 11.73 30.98
C LEU A 300 -20.78 11.80 30.75
N VAL A 301 -21.20 12.26 29.57
CA VAL A 301 -22.62 12.44 29.24
C VAL A 301 -23.34 11.09 29.11
N GLU A 302 -22.69 10.10 28.47
CA GLU A 302 -23.17 8.72 28.38
C GLU A 302 -21.96 7.76 28.49
N PRO A 303 -21.98 6.76 29.39
CA PRO A 303 -20.90 5.79 29.50
C PRO A 303 -20.80 4.95 28.22
N ARG A 304 -19.65 5.04 27.54
CA ARG A 304 -19.36 4.30 26.30
C ARG A 304 -18.84 2.90 26.61
N ASN A 305 -19.07 1.98 25.68
CA ASN A 305 -18.37 0.69 25.66
C ASN A 305 -17.38 0.66 24.50
N TRP A 306 -16.14 0.24 24.77
CA TRP A 306 -15.01 0.26 23.84
C TRP A 306 -14.59 -1.12 23.34
N SER A 307 -15.26 -2.21 23.76
CA SER A 307 -14.90 -3.58 23.42
C SER A 307 -14.98 -3.92 21.93
N TRP A 308 -15.79 -3.18 21.16
CA TRP A 308 -15.92 -3.34 19.71
C TRP A 308 -14.72 -2.81 18.93
N ARG A 309 -13.84 -2.01 19.55
CA ARG A 309 -12.65 -1.50 18.88
C ARG A 309 -11.66 -2.65 18.65
N PRO A 310 -11.14 -2.87 17.43
CA PRO A 310 -10.37 -4.08 17.10
C PRO A 310 -9.19 -4.36 18.04
N TYR A 311 -8.47 -3.32 18.47
CA TYR A 311 -7.30 -3.46 19.34
C TYR A 311 -7.65 -3.68 20.82
N PHE A 312 -8.89 -3.43 21.26
CA PHE A 312 -9.21 -3.44 22.69
C PHE A 312 -9.02 -4.85 23.28
N ALA A 313 -9.58 -5.86 22.62
CA ALA A 313 -9.40 -7.25 23.03
C ALA A 313 -7.92 -7.69 23.02
N GLU A 314 -7.12 -7.22 22.04
CA GLU A 314 -5.68 -7.49 21.97
C GLU A 314 -4.93 -6.90 23.18
N ILE A 315 -5.28 -5.67 23.58
CA ILE A 315 -4.72 -5.04 24.78
C ILE A 315 -5.07 -5.84 26.03
N VAL A 316 -6.35 -6.19 26.22
CA VAL A 316 -6.79 -6.94 27.41
C VAL A 316 -6.10 -8.29 27.52
N ALA A 317 -6.10 -9.07 26.43
CA ALA A 317 -5.44 -10.37 26.40
C ALA A 317 -3.93 -10.27 26.61
N GLY A 318 -3.31 -9.16 26.21
CA GLY A 318 -1.87 -8.92 26.40
C GLY A 318 -1.45 -8.90 27.87
N PHE A 319 -2.34 -8.50 28.78
CA PHE A 319 -2.04 -8.42 30.22
C PHE A 319 -1.78 -9.78 30.85
N ASP A 320 -2.37 -10.86 30.33
CA ASP A 320 -2.18 -12.23 30.84
C ASP A 320 -0.74 -12.73 30.61
N PHE A 321 -0.06 -12.20 29.59
CA PHE A 321 1.28 -12.64 29.19
C PHE A 321 2.38 -11.66 29.58
N ASN A 322 2.09 -10.36 29.53
CA ASN A 322 3.06 -9.29 29.81
C ASN A 322 2.42 -8.14 30.60
N PRO A 323 2.07 -8.35 31.89
CA PRO A 323 1.29 -7.39 32.68
C PRO A 323 1.98 -6.02 32.88
N ASP A 324 3.31 -5.98 32.79
CA ASP A 324 4.10 -4.76 32.92
C ASP A 324 4.32 -4.02 31.59
N THR A 325 3.95 -4.62 30.46
CA THR A 325 4.12 -4.01 29.13
C THR A 325 2.83 -3.33 28.70
N LEU A 326 2.93 -2.10 28.22
CA LEU A 326 1.78 -1.41 27.61
C LEU A 326 1.30 -2.13 26.35
N GLY A 327 0.06 -2.64 26.40
CA GLY A 327 -0.68 -2.97 25.19
C GLY A 327 -0.94 -1.67 24.41
N HIS A 328 -0.95 -1.73 23.07
CA HIS A 328 -1.17 -0.53 22.27
C HIS A 328 -1.87 -0.84 20.94
N SER A 329 -2.58 0.16 20.41
CA SER A 329 -3.20 0.10 19.09
C SER A 329 -2.21 0.46 17.98
N ARG A 330 -2.55 0.08 16.75
CA ARG A 330 -2.02 0.77 15.56
C ARG A 330 -2.49 2.24 15.52
N PRO A 331 -1.78 3.13 14.82
CA PRO A 331 -2.25 4.50 14.60
C PRO A 331 -3.62 4.53 13.93
N TYR A 332 -4.51 5.39 14.40
CA TYR A 332 -5.83 5.62 13.83
C TYR A 332 -6.24 7.09 13.96
N MET A 333 -7.16 7.57 13.13
CA MET A 333 -7.66 8.94 13.22
C MET A 333 -8.66 9.07 14.39
N ASP A 334 -8.34 9.90 15.38
CA ASP A 334 -9.29 10.25 16.44
C ASP A 334 -10.43 11.09 15.86
N VAL A 335 -11.67 10.63 16.05
CA VAL A 335 -12.86 11.24 15.46
C VAL A 335 -13.12 12.65 16.01
N ASN A 336 -12.75 12.91 17.27
CA ASN A 336 -13.05 14.18 17.92
C ASN A 336 -11.97 15.23 17.64
N SER A 337 -10.70 14.84 17.60
CA SER A 337 -9.60 15.77 17.37
C SER A 337 -9.12 15.87 15.93
N SER A 338 -9.53 14.94 15.04
CA SER A 338 -8.97 14.82 13.68
C SER A 338 -7.44 14.72 13.67
N ARG A 339 -6.88 14.01 14.66
CA ARG A 339 -5.44 13.76 14.80
C ARG A 339 -5.20 12.27 14.73
N LEU A 340 -4.10 11.88 14.12
CA LEU A 340 -3.63 10.50 14.16
C LEU A 340 -3.14 10.20 15.59
N VAL A 341 -3.71 9.16 16.22
CA VAL A 341 -3.40 8.77 17.59
C VAL A 341 -3.13 7.26 17.70
N GLN A 342 -2.43 6.88 18.76
CA GLN A 342 -2.31 5.51 19.22
C GLN A 342 -2.83 5.43 20.66
N THR A 343 -3.66 4.45 20.95
CA THR A 343 -4.12 4.19 22.32
C THR A 343 -3.19 3.19 22.97
N TYR A 344 -2.70 3.51 24.17
CA TYR A 344 -1.94 2.64 25.05
C TYR A 344 -2.83 2.20 26.21
N GLY A 345 -2.68 0.95 26.66
CA GLY A 345 -3.46 0.36 27.75
C GLY A 345 -2.58 -0.26 28.82
N LEU A 346 -2.94 -0.01 30.08
CA LEU A 346 -2.26 -0.54 31.26
C LEU A 346 -3.29 -1.11 32.23
N PRO A 347 -3.05 -2.31 32.80
CA PRO A 347 -3.98 -2.89 33.76
C PRO A 347 -3.91 -2.15 35.09
N LEU A 348 -5.07 -2.03 35.73
CA LEU A 348 -5.29 -1.56 37.09
C LEU A 348 -6.00 -2.67 37.88
N SER A 349 -5.97 -2.56 39.21
CA SER A 349 -6.67 -3.43 40.14
C SER A 349 -8.19 -3.39 39.92
N ASN A 350 -8.86 -4.47 40.33
CA ASN A 350 -10.32 -4.66 40.22
C ASN A 350 -10.83 -4.69 38.77
N ASN A 351 -10.11 -5.38 37.87
CA ASN A 351 -10.45 -5.53 36.46
C ASN A 351 -10.66 -4.19 35.74
N ARG A 352 -9.84 -3.20 36.08
CA ARG A 352 -9.84 -1.88 35.46
C ARG A 352 -8.64 -1.72 34.53
N ILE A 353 -8.76 -0.82 33.57
CA ILE A 353 -7.73 -0.55 32.58
C ILE A 353 -7.62 0.96 32.41
N LEU A 354 -6.41 1.50 32.53
CA LEU A 354 -6.09 2.86 32.12
C LEU A 354 -5.79 2.86 30.62
N LEU A 355 -6.54 3.64 29.87
CA LEU A 355 -6.29 3.92 28.45
C LEU A 355 -5.74 5.33 28.29
N ILE A 356 -4.74 5.48 27.43
CA ILE A 356 -4.03 6.73 27.16
C ILE A 356 -3.94 6.91 25.64
N ASP A 357 -4.60 7.92 25.10
CA ASP A 357 -4.46 8.29 23.69
C ASP A 357 -3.27 9.22 23.53
N VAL A 358 -2.37 8.86 22.63
CA VAL A 358 -1.12 9.59 22.34
C VAL A 358 -1.11 9.97 20.87
N VAL A 359 -0.82 11.22 20.57
CA VAL A 359 -0.70 11.72 19.19
C VAL A 359 0.50 11.06 18.52
N SER A 360 0.27 10.42 17.37
CA SER A 360 1.33 9.79 16.58
C SER A 360 2.21 10.86 15.91
N SER A 361 3.51 10.59 15.81
CA SER A 361 4.49 11.45 15.13
C SER A 361 4.50 11.30 13.59
N ASP A 362 3.75 10.34 13.04
CA ASP A 362 3.84 9.97 11.60
C ASP A 362 3.51 11.11 10.62
N THR A 363 2.80 12.16 11.09
CA THR A 363 2.44 13.32 10.26
C THR A 363 3.61 14.27 10.00
N ALA A 364 4.59 14.36 10.91
CA ALA A 364 5.75 15.24 10.76
C ALA A 364 6.87 14.60 9.91
N ASP A 365 7.06 13.29 10.02
CA ASP A 365 8.16 12.57 9.36
C ASP A 365 7.98 12.50 7.83
N ALA A 366 6.75 12.59 7.33
CA ALA A 366 6.42 12.60 5.90
C ALA A 366 7.00 13.80 5.13
N GLN A 367 7.09 14.96 5.80
CA GLN A 367 7.63 16.18 5.20
C GLN A 367 9.16 16.19 5.24
N ASP A 368 9.78 15.58 6.27
CA ASP A 368 11.24 15.44 6.42
C ASP A 368 11.83 14.51 5.35
N ALA A 369 11.14 13.43 4.97
CA ALA A 369 11.57 12.51 3.90
C ALA A 369 11.78 13.22 2.55
N ARG A 370 10.91 14.16 2.17
CA ARG A 370 11.01 14.88 0.87
C ARG A 370 12.22 15.80 0.78
N ALA A 371 12.63 16.41 1.90
CA ALA A 371 13.75 17.33 1.94
C ALA A 371 15.11 16.63 1.88
N ARG A 372 15.17 15.32 2.18
CA ARG A 372 16.43 14.56 2.27
C ARG A 372 16.85 13.87 0.98
N PHE A 373 15.92 13.68 0.05
CA PHE A 373 16.14 13.09 -1.27
C PHE A 373 15.96 14.09 -2.42
N ALA A 374 15.77 15.38 -2.09
CA ALA A 374 15.83 16.51 -3.02
C ALA A 374 17.27 17.04 -3.07
#